data_AF-A0A7D7XCV1-F1
#
_entry.id   AF-A0A7D7XCV1-F1
#
_cell.length_a   1.000
_cell.length_b   1.000
_cell.length_c   1.000
_cell.angle_alpha   90.00
_cell.angle_beta   90.00
_cell.angle_gamma   90.00
#
_symmetry.space_group_name_H-M   'P 1'
#
loop_
_entity.id
_entity.type
_entity.pdbx_description
1 polymer ?
#
loop_
_entity_poly.entity_id
_entity_poly.type
_entity_poly.pdbx_seq_one_letter_code
_entity_poly.pdbx_strand_id
1 'polypeptide(L)'
;MSRRCLRFQLIWLLLATAAQYCHAITVKIHTEDARATLLAMQNPNLSHGEALTIAEMHGNQAVLRKLHEFKITSTTEDFANALYAMAHGQPVTKPNEKNILLEIEKPKIPQLLALLQQIETNPKGFQQTIERRIAVFTPPNADIHLEGYVVAAGDGGGYAFGSTDFFLNIGIVDDLAVAQETTTHELYHAVQGAFASDRELNLSNSQSLKKEACVETGHLFNNLYEEGSAMYVGDLSLLQQSHSPVAARMLADIDDGLKHIDDSATLLEMSVIALNADQPVSYDDMYSVDFLGHGVVYMIGDVMAKAIAEEDGPQGLAALLKQPTYNFVLRYTQLHNYGADKDYPRLGPNTIAAAKRLAGGCH
;
A
#
# COMPACT_ATOMS: atom_id res chain seq x y z
N MET A 1 -53.80 -21.85 17.08
CA MET A 1 -52.42 -21.95 16.53
C MET A 1 -51.52 -21.06 17.37
N SER A 2 -50.48 -21.64 17.99
CA SER A 2 -49.76 -21.00 19.10
C SER A 2 -48.65 -20.05 18.62
N ARG A 3 -48.49 -18.93 19.34
CA ARG A 3 -47.44 -17.90 19.14
C ARG A 3 -45.99 -18.43 19.20
N ARG A 4 -45.78 -19.73 19.46
CA ARG A 4 -44.45 -20.36 19.48
C ARG A 4 -43.94 -20.79 18.09
N CYS A 5 -44.78 -20.94 17.08
CA CYS A 5 -44.31 -21.28 15.72
C CYS A 5 -43.73 -20.08 14.95
N LEU A 6 -44.10 -18.83 15.30
CA LEU A 6 -43.62 -17.65 14.58
C LEU A 6 -42.18 -17.25 14.96
N ARG A 7 -41.69 -17.64 16.15
CA ARG A 7 -40.32 -17.31 16.60
C ARG A 7 -39.23 -18.20 16.01
N PHE A 8 -39.57 -19.42 15.58
CA PHE A 8 -38.58 -20.34 14.98
C PHE A 8 -38.30 -20.05 13.50
N GLN A 9 -39.23 -19.41 12.76
CA GLN A 9 -38.98 -19.01 11.38
C GLN A 9 -38.11 -17.75 11.26
N LEU A 10 -38.12 -16.85 12.26
CA LEU A 10 -37.25 -15.66 12.25
C LEU A 10 -35.78 -15.99 12.53
N ILE A 11 -35.50 -17.04 13.31
CA ILE A 11 -34.12 -17.47 13.64
C ILE A 11 -33.48 -18.19 12.45
N TRP A 12 -34.26 -18.89 11.62
CA TRP A 12 -33.74 -19.53 10.40
C TRP A 12 -33.54 -18.55 9.23
N LEU A 13 -34.29 -17.43 9.16
CA LEU A 13 -34.02 -16.38 8.17
C LEU A 13 -32.77 -15.55 8.50
N LEU A 14 -32.43 -15.39 9.79
CA LEU A 14 -31.20 -14.70 10.23
C LEU A 14 -29.95 -15.57 10.13
N LEU A 15 -30.08 -16.90 10.10
CA LEU A 15 -28.96 -17.83 9.87
C LEU A 15 -28.69 -18.10 8.39
N ALA A 16 -29.62 -17.78 7.50
CA ALA A 16 -29.46 -17.97 6.05
C ALA A 16 -28.74 -16.81 5.35
N THR A 17 -28.60 -15.63 5.97
CA THR A 17 -27.80 -14.52 5.44
C THR A 17 -26.33 -14.57 5.87
N ALA A 18 -25.95 -15.52 6.73
CA ALA A 18 -24.58 -15.67 7.23
C ALA A 18 -23.72 -16.61 6.36
N ALA A 19 -24.29 -17.23 5.32
CA ALA A 19 -23.64 -18.32 4.59
C ALA A 19 -23.66 -18.09 3.08
N GLN A 20 -23.21 -16.92 2.63
CA GLN A 20 -22.83 -16.68 1.24
C GLN A 20 -21.93 -15.44 1.09
N TYR A 21 -20.96 -15.27 2.01
CA TYR A 21 -19.75 -14.52 1.67
C TYR A 21 -18.90 -15.40 0.74
N CYS A 22 -19.36 -15.58 -0.50
CA CYS A 22 -18.48 -16.04 -1.57
C CYS A 22 -17.30 -15.05 -1.57
N HIS A 23 -16.08 -15.56 -1.39
CA HIS A 23 -14.93 -14.73 -1.02
C HIS A 23 -14.65 -13.71 -2.13
N ALA A 24 -15.04 -12.46 -1.89
CA ALA A 24 -14.89 -11.35 -2.84
C ALA A 24 -13.43 -11.00 -3.17
N ILE A 25 -12.51 -11.46 -2.31
CA ILE A 25 -11.07 -11.31 -2.44
C ILE A 25 -10.43 -12.66 -2.21
N THR A 26 -9.54 -13.07 -3.10
CA THR A 26 -8.60 -14.19 -2.84
C THR A 26 -7.19 -13.67 -2.96
N VAL A 27 -6.34 -14.00 -2.00
CA VAL A 27 -4.91 -13.67 -2.03
C VAL A 27 -4.14 -14.96 -2.26
N LYS A 28 -3.07 -14.93 -3.05
CA LYS A 28 -2.11 -16.03 -3.11
C LYS A 28 -0.72 -15.48 -2.91
N ILE A 29 0.01 -16.05 -1.94
CA ILE A 29 1.38 -15.62 -1.62
C ILE A 29 2.37 -16.67 -2.11
N HIS A 30 3.34 -16.23 -2.91
CA HIS A 30 4.45 -17.00 -3.47
C HIS A 30 5.74 -16.61 -2.73
N THR A 31 6.48 -17.60 -2.25
CA THR A 31 7.71 -17.42 -1.46
C THR A 31 8.94 -18.03 -2.12
N GLU A 32 8.75 -18.67 -3.27
CA GLU A 32 9.74 -19.47 -3.97
C GLU A 32 10.96 -18.64 -4.36
N ASP A 33 10.73 -17.41 -4.85
CA ASP A 33 11.76 -16.47 -5.31
C ASP A 33 12.69 -16.03 -4.18
N ALA A 34 12.14 -15.52 -3.08
CA ALA A 34 12.92 -15.18 -1.89
C ALA A 34 13.67 -16.40 -1.34
N ARG A 35 13.00 -17.56 -1.26
CA ARG A 35 13.62 -18.80 -0.76
C ARG A 35 14.80 -19.22 -1.63
N ALA A 36 14.65 -19.19 -2.95
CA ALA A 36 15.70 -19.53 -3.90
C ALA A 36 16.90 -18.59 -3.76
N THR A 37 16.66 -17.26 -3.71
CA THR A 37 17.71 -16.25 -3.51
C THR A 37 18.47 -16.46 -2.20
N LEU A 38 17.76 -16.66 -1.07
CA LEU A 38 18.37 -16.84 0.24
C LEU A 38 19.20 -18.13 0.33
N LEU A 39 18.69 -19.25 -0.19
CA LEU A 39 19.41 -20.52 -0.19
C LEU A 39 20.63 -20.49 -1.12
N ALA A 40 20.53 -19.81 -2.26
CA ALA A 40 21.65 -19.64 -3.19
C ALA A 40 22.83 -18.87 -2.56
N MET A 41 22.55 -17.82 -1.78
CA MET A 41 23.60 -17.10 -1.03
C MET A 41 24.35 -17.98 0.00
N GLN A 42 23.78 -19.12 0.41
CA GLN A 42 24.40 -20.07 1.32
C GLN A 42 25.08 -21.25 0.60
N ASN A 43 24.98 -21.35 -0.72
CA ASN A 43 25.50 -22.48 -1.49
C ASN A 43 26.88 -22.17 -2.09
N PRO A 44 28.00 -22.60 -1.48
CA PRO A 44 29.34 -22.33 -2.02
C PRO A 44 29.63 -23.02 -3.35
N ASN A 45 28.75 -23.92 -3.82
CA ASN A 45 28.86 -24.59 -5.10
C ASN A 45 27.90 -24.02 -6.17
N LEU A 46 27.21 -22.90 -5.88
CA LEU A 46 26.27 -22.27 -6.80
C LEU A 46 26.97 -21.97 -8.14
N SER A 47 26.53 -22.56 -9.23
CA SER A 47 27.05 -22.20 -10.54
C SER A 47 26.50 -20.84 -11.00
N HIS A 48 27.21 -20.15 -11.89
CA HIS A 48 26.72 -18.89 -12.46
C HIS A 48 25.41 -19.09 -13.24
N GLY A 49 25.25 -20.21 -13.95
CA GLY A 49 24.00 -20.55 -14.64
C GLY A 49 22.80 -20.75 -13.71
N GLU A 50 23.01 -21.36 -12.53
CA GLU A 50 21.98 -21.43 -11.49
C GLU A 50 21.66 -20.04 -10.93
N ALA A 51 22.68 -19.21 -10.69
CA ALA A 51 22.47 -17.83 -10.23
C ALA A 51 21.65 -17.00 -11.24
N LEU A 52 21.89 -17.20 -12.54
CA LEU A 52 21.11 -16.56 -13.61
C LEU A 52 19.65 -17.05 -13.62
N THR A 53 19.43 -18.36 -13.48
CA THR A 53 18.07 -18.92 -13.39
C THR A 53 17.29 -18.34 -12.22
N ILE A 54 17.94 -18.14 -11.07
CA ILE A 54 17.32 -17.51 -9.89
C ILE A 54 17.06 -16.03 -10.16
N ALA A 55 18.00 -15.31 -10.75
CA ALA A 55 17.82 -13.91 -11.11
C ALA A 55 16.64 -13.69 -12.07
N GLU A 56 16.36 -14.63 -12.97
CA GLU A 56 15.24 -14.61 -13.93
C GLU A 56 13.85 -14.88 -13.31
N MET A 57 13.79 -15.32 -12.05
CA MET A 57 12.51 -15.56 -11.38
C MET A 57 11.68 -14.28 -11.25
N HIS A 58 10.35 -14.42 -11.24
CA HIS A 58 9.41 -13.32 -11.42
C HIS A 58 9.58 -12.18 -10.40
N GLY A 59 9.65 -12.50 -9.11
CA GLY A 59 9.91 -11.55 -8.02
C GLY A 59 11.29 -10.92 -8.11
N ASN A 60 12.32 -11.66 -8.52
CA ASN A 60 13.66 -11.08 -8.70
C ASN A 60 13.72 -10.11 -9.90
N GLN A 61 12.95 -10.35 -10.95
CA GLN A 61 12.76 -9.37 -12.03
C GLN A 61 11.99 -8.13 -11.57
N ALA A 62 11.07 -8.29 -10.63
CA ALA A 62 10.35 -7.18 -10.02
C ALA A 62 11.29 -6.24 -9.24
N VAL A 63 12.29 -6.80 -8.53
CA VAL A 63 13.36 -6.02 -7.88
C VAL A 63 14.09 -5.16 -8.90
N LEU A 64 14.50 -5.73 -10.04
CA LEU A 64 15.20 -4.99 -11.10
C LEU A 64 14.32 -3.89 -11.70
N ARG A 65 13.04 -4.19 -11.94
CA ARG A 65 12.06 -3.20 -12.41
C ARG A 65 11.95 -2.03 -11.42
N LYS A 66 11.90 -2.31 -10.12
CA LYS A 66 11.84 -1.27 -9.08
C LYS A 66 13.10 -0.41 -9.08
N LEU A 67 14.28 -1.01 -9.23
CA LEU A 67 15.54 -0.27 -9.36
C LEU A 67 15.55 0.64 -10.60
N HIS A 68 14.95 0.24 -11.72
CA HIS A 68 14.85 1.08 -12.92
C HIS A 68 14.00 2.34 -12.70
N GLU A 69 12.98 2.31 -11.82
CA GLU A 69 12.22 3.51 -11.44
C GLU A 69 13.12 4.57 -10.80
N PHE A 70 14.13 4.14 -10.06
CA PHE A 70 15.16 5.00 -9.46
C PHE A 70 16.33 5.29 -10.41
N LYS A 71 16.19 4.99 -11.71
CA LYS A 71 17.22 5.18 -12.75
C LYS A 71 18.50 4.36 -12.50
N ILE A 72 18.40 3.29 -11.71
CA ILE A 72 19.50 2.34 -11.46
C ILE A 72 19.43 1.24 -12.51
N THR A 73 20.40 1.18 -13.43
CA THR A 73 20.34 0.31 -14.63
C THR A 73 20.82 -1.13 -14.41
N SER A 74 20.60 -1.69 -13.23
CA SER A 74 20.94 -3.09 -12.92
C SER A 74 20.22 -4.05 -13.86
N THR A 75 20.92 -5.10 -14.26
CA THR A 75 20.43 -6.14 -15.19
C THR A 75 20.29 -7.49 -14.49
N THR A 76 19.62 -8.44 -15.13
CA THR A 76 19.55 -9.84 -14.67
C THR A 76 20.95 -10.44 -14.48
N GLU A 77 21.88 -10.10 -15.37
CA GLU A 77 23.28 -10.52 -15.27
C GLU A 77 23.98 -9.87 -14.06
N ASP A 78 23.71 -8.60 -13.74
CA ASP A 78 24.23 -7.97 -12.52
C ASP A 78 23.69 -8.68 -11.26
N PHE A 79 22.41 -9.08 -11.26
CA PHE A 79 21.82 -9.85 -10.16
C PHE A 79 22.50 -11.20 -10.00
N ALA A 80 22.65 -11.95 -11.10
CA ALA A 80 23.31 -13.26 -11.09
C ALA A 80 24.76 -13.15 -10.60
N ASN A 81 25.50 -12.14 -11.06
CA ASN A 81 26.87 -11.88 -10.64
C ASN A 81 26.96 -11.52 -9.15
N ALA A 82 26.07 -10.68 -8.64
CA ALA A 82 26.00 -10.36 -7.22
C ALA A 82 25.71 -11.63 -6.38
N LEU A 83 24.71 -12.41 -6.78
CA LEU A 83 24.31 -13.64 -6.08
C LEU A 83 25.45 -14.67 -6.08
N TYR A 84 26.10 -14.87 -7.22
CA TYR A 84 27.26 -15.76 -7.36
C TYR A 84 28.43 -15.31 -6.47
N ALA A 85 28.81 -14.03 -6.50
CA ALA A 85 29.87 -13.50 -5.65
C ALA A 85 29.56 -13.74 -4.16
N MET A 86 28.32 -13.47 -3.75
CA MET A 86 27.84 -13.63 -2.39
C MET A 86 27.92 -15.08 -1.90
N ALA A 87 27.53 -16.03 -2.74
CA ALA A 87 27.60 -17.46 -2.49
C ALA A 87 29.05 -17.95 -2.29
N HIS A 88 30.02 -17.35 -2.99
CA HIS A 88 31.45 -17.69 -2.90
C HIS A 88 32.21 -16.87 -1.85
N GLY A 89 31.53 -16.03 -1.06
CA GLY A 89 32.18 -15.16 -0.08
C GLY A 89 33.07 -14.08 -0.70
N GLN A 90 32.82 -13.74 -1.95
CA GLN A 90 33.52 -12.66 -2.66
C GLN A 90 32.74 -11.34 -2.47
N PRO A 91 33.44 -10.20 -2.37
CA PRO A 91 32.77 -8.90 -2.27
C PRO A 91 32.09 -8.54 -3.60
N VAL A 92 30.90 -7.94 -3.52
CA VAL A 92 30.25 -7.33 -4.69
C VAL A 92 30.90 -5.97 -4.91
N THR A 93 31.43 -5.72 -6.11
CA THR A 93 32.26 -4.51 -6.34
C THR A 93 31.66 -3.53 -7.33
N LYS A 94 30.90 -3.99 -8.33
CA LYS A 94 30.31 -3.09 -9.33
C LYS A 94 29.11 -2.35 -8.73
N PRO A 95 28.94 -1.04 -9.00
CA PRO A 95 27.82 -0.28 -8.47
C PRO A 95 26.44 -0.88 -8.77
N ASN A 96 26.19 -1.32 -10.00
CA ASN A 96 24.90 -1.91 -10.39
C ASN A 96 24.61 -3.23 -9.65
N GLU A 97 25.63 -4.03 -9.37
CA GLU A 97 25.50 -5.27 -8.60
C GLU A 97 25.22 -4.96 -7.12
N LYS A 98 25.87 -3.93 -6.56
CA LYS A 98 25.67 -3.50 -5.16
C LYS A 98 24.26 -3.00 -4.89
N ASN A 99 23.66 -2.29 -5.85
CA ASN A 99 22.32 -1.72 -5.70
C ASN A 99 21.19 -2.77 -5.61
N ILE A 100 21.49 -4.05 -5.83
CA ILE A 100 20.55 -5.17 -5.62
C ILE A 100 20.44 -5.51 -4.13
N LEU A 101 21.39 -5.05 -3.32
CA LEU A 101 21.35 -5.10 -1.85
C LEU A 101 21.37 -6.52 -1.26
N LEU A 102 21.94 -7.52 -1.94
CA LEU A 102 22.11 -8.86 -1.36
C LEU A 102 23.04 -8.88 -0.14
N GLU A 103 24.02 -7.97 -0.06
CA GLU A 103 25.00 -7.89 1.03
C GLU A 103 24.35 -7.63 2.40
N ILE A 104 23.29 -6.82 2.45
CA ILE A 104 22.59 -6.49 3.69
C ILE A 104 21.73 -7.67 4.21
N GLU A 105 21.36 -8.60 3.33
CA GLU A 105 20.53 -9.76 3.68
C GLU A 105 21.33 -10.94 4.20
N LYS A 106 22.59 -11.10 3.76
CA LYS A 106 23.46 -12.20 4.17
C LYS A 106 23.50 -12.47 5.69
N PRO A 107 23.67 -11.47 6.58
CA PRO A 107 23.67 -11.73 8.02
C PRO A 107 22.31 -12.15 8.58
N LYS A 108 21.21 -11.88 7.87
CA LYS A 108 19.84 -12.14 8.30
C LYS A 108 19.25 -13.45 7.74
N ILE A 109 19.93 -14.14 6.82
CA ILE A 109 19.36 -15.31 6.10
C ILE A 109 18.61 -16.31 7.00
N PRO A 110 19.14 -16.76 8.16
CA PRO A 110 18.40 -17.70 9.02
C PRO A 110 17.06 -17.15 9.52
N GLN A 111 17.01 -15.85 9.87
CA GLN A 111 15.78 -15.18 10.29
C GLN A 111 14.80 -15.06 9.13
N LEU A 112 15.27 -14.66 7.95
CA LEU A 112 14.44 -14.49 6.76
C LEU A 112 13.84 -15.82 6.29
N LEU A 113 14.62 -16.91 6.29
CA LEU A 113 14.11 -18.25 6.00
C LEU A 113 13.07 -18.71 7.04
N ALA A 114 13.24 -18.34 8.31
CA ALA A 114 12.24 -18.64 9.35
C ALA A 114 10.95 -17.83 9.16
N LEU A 115 11.04 -16.57 8.71
CA LEU A 115 9.88 -15.75 8.37
C LEU A 115 9.12 -16.35 7.17
N LEU A 116 9.82 -16.73 6.10
CA LEU A 116 9.20 -17.43 4.95
C LEU A 116 8.47 -18.71 5.40
N GLN A 117 9.09 -19.49 6.29
CA GLN A 117 8.47 -20.69 6.83
C GLN A 117 7.18 -20.37 7.60
N GLN A 118 7.14 -19.27 8.37
CA GLN A 118 5.94 -18.83 9.08
C GLN A 118 4.83 -18.42 8.12
N ILE A 119 5.16 -17.69 7.04
CA ILE A 119 4.21 -17.30 6.00
C ILE A 119 3.58 -18.55 5.35
N GLU A 120 4.40 -19.52 4.95
CA GLU A 120 3.95 -20.73 4.24
C GLU A 120 3.15 -21.70 5.13
N THR A 121 3.58 -21.90 6.38
CA THR A 121 2.96 -22.89 7.28
C THR A 121 1.74 -22.37 8.02
N ASN A 122 1.51 -21.06 7.98
CA ASN A 122 0.38 -20.41 8.65
C ASN A 122 -0.48 -19.60 7.67
N PRO A 123 -1.04 -20.20 6.60
CA PRO A 123 -1.87 -19.47 5.64
C PRO A 123 -3.13 -18.88 6.30
N LYS A 124 -3.63 -19.50 7.37
CA LYS A 124 -4.75 -18.95 8.16
C LYS A 124 -4.36 -17.68 8.92
N GLY A 125 -3.17 -17.67 9.51
CA GLY A 125 -2.67 -16.53 10.26
C GLY A 125 -2.24 -15.40 9.34
N PHE A 126 -1.57 -15.70 8.23
CA PHE A 126 -1.07 -14.71 7.29
C PHE A 126 -2.13 -14.35 6.24
N GLN A 127 -2.28 -15.18 5.20
CA GLN A 127 -3.12 -14.92 4.03
C GLN A 127 -4.60 -14.68 4.39
N GLN A 128 -5.24 -15.52 5.19
CA GLN A 128 -6.67 -15.35 5.51
C GLN A 128 -6.93 -14.14 6.41
N THR A 129 -5.94 -13.66 7.18
CA THR A 129 -6.09 -12.43 7.95
C THR A 129 -6.09 -11.23 7.02
N ILE A 130 -5.19 -11.21 6.05
CA ILE A 130 -5.10 -10.19 5.00
C ILE A 130 -6.41 -10.17 4.18
N GLU A 131 -6.86 -11.33 3.68
CA GLU A 131 -8.13 -11.47 2.94
C GLU A 131 -9.32 -10.95 3.73
N ARG A 132 -9.44 -11.34 5.02
CA ARG A 132 -10.53 -10.88 5.89
C ARG A 132 -10.48 -9.38 6.12
N ARG A 133 -9.30 -8.81 6.32
CA ARG A 133 -9.14 -7.37 6.55
C ARG A 133 -9.53 -6.58 5.31
N ILE A 134 -9.01 -6.94 4.14
CA ILE A 134 -9.31 -6.27 2.87
C ILE A 134 -10.80 -6.41 2.50
N ALA A 135 -11.38 -7.59 2.70
CA ALA A 135 -12.78 -7.85 2.36
C ALA A 135 -13.76 -6.94 3.11
N VAL A 136 -13.42 -6.47 4.32
CA VAL A 136 -14.25 -5.54 5.09
C VAL A 136 -14.39 -4.17 4.40
N PHE A 137 -13.38 -3.76 3.63
CA PHE A 137 -13.33 -2.49 2.90
C PHE A 137 -13.53 -2.64 1.39
N THR A 138 -13.94 -3.82 0.95
CA THR A 138 -14.22 -4.12 -0.46
C THR A 138 -15.72 -4.31 -0.68
N PRO A 139 -16.30 -3.87 -1.82
CA PRO A 139 -17.67 -4.20 -2.16
C PRO A 139 -17.91 -5.72 -2.15
N PRO A 140 -19.02 -6.22 -1.57
CA PRO A 140 -19.22 -7.66 -1.33
C PRO A 140 -19.36 -8.52 -2.59
N ASN A 141 -19.53 -7.88 -3.76
CA ASN A 141 -19.62 -8.55 -5.07
C ASN A 141 -18.40 -8.27 -5.95
N ALA A 142 -17.31 -7.74 -5.38
CA ALA A 142 -16.05 -7.66 -6.10
C ALA A 142 -15.53 -9.08 -6.36
N ASP A 143 -14.91 -9.27 -7.53
CA ASP A 143 -14.21 -10.50 -7.88
C ASP A 143 -12.76 -10.13 -8.15
N ILE A 144 -11.96 -10.11 -7.09
CA ILE A 144 -10.57 -9.64 -7.13
C ILE A 144 -9.65 -10.78 -6.70
N HIS A 145 -8.75 -11.14 -7.60
CA HIS A 145 -7.69 -12.12 -7.36
C HIS A 145 -6.36 -11.38 -7.26
N LEU A 146 -5.71 -11.53 -6.12
CA LEU A 146 -4.48 -10.84 -5.78
C LEU A 146 -3.34 -11.85 -5.66
N GLU A 147 -2.19 -11.52 -6.24
CA GLU A 147 -0.99 -12.34 -6.19
C GLU A 147 0.11 -11.55 -5.48
N GLY A 148 0.70 -12.12 -4.43
CA GLY A 148 1.81 -11.53 -3.69
C GLY A 148 3.06 -12.38 -3.86
N TYR A 149 4.19 -11.76 -4.20
CA TYR A 149 5.47 -12.43 -4.40
C TYR A 149 6.48 -11.93 -3.38
N VAL A 150 7.04 -12.82 -2.58
CA VAL A 150 8.03 -12.47 -1.58
C VAL A 150 9.43 -12.46 -2.20
N VAL A 151 10.17 -11.39 -1.97
CA VAL A 151 11.54 -11.15 -2.47
C VAL A 151 12.50 -10.87 -1.32
N ALA A 152 13.79 -11.13 -1.53
CA ALA A 152 14.84 -10.93 -0.53
C ALA A 152 16.00 -10.11 -1.10
N ALA A 153 15.66 -8.99 -1.75
CA ALA A 153 16.57 -8.08 -2.43
C ALA A 153 15.85 -6.75 -2.74
N GLY A 154 16.62 -5.72 -3.08
CA GLY A 154 16.10 -4.41 -3.47
C GLY A 154 15.83 -3.46 -2.31
N ASP A 155 15.41 -2.25 -2.66
CA ASP A 155 15.10 -1.16 -1.74
C ASP A 155 13.58 -0.98 -1.62
N GLY A 156 13.08 -0.70 -0.41
CA GLY A 156 11.65 -0.60 -0.08
C GLY A 156 11.05 -1.86 0.57
N GLY A 157 9.98 -1.69 1.36
CA GLY A 157 9.29 -2.77 2.08
C GLY A 157 8.26 -3.54 1.25
N GLY A 158 7.65 -2.85 0.29
CA GLY A 158 6.65 -3.38 -0.62
C GLY A 158 6.61 -2.57 -1.91
N TYR A 159 6.13 -3.16 -3.02
CA TYR A 159 5.81 -2.40 -4.23
C TYR A 159 4.80 -3.13 -5.12
N ALA A 160 4.03 -2.34 -5.87
CA ALA A 160 3.12 -2.79 -6.93
C ALA A 160 3.35 -1.97 -8.20
N PHE A 161 2.96 -2.50 -9.36
CA PHE A 161 3.21 -1.86 -10.66
C PHE A 161 1.92 -1.60 -11.46
N GLY A 162 0.83 -1.28 -10.77
CA GLY A 162 -0.49 -1.03 -11.37
C GLY A 162 -1.21 -2.29 -11.88
N SER A 163 -0.69 -3.48 -11.57
CA SER A 163 -1.40 -4.76 -11.73
C SER A 163 -1.96 -5.24 -10.39
N THR A 164 -2.57 -6.43 -10.39
CA THR A 164 -3.00 -7.14 -9.18
C THR A 164 -1.86 -7.86 -8.45
N ASP A 165 -0.63 -7.71 -8.94
CA ASP A 165 0.57 -8.30 -8.35
C ASP A 165 1.20 -7.32 -7.36
N PHE A 166 1.61 -7.85 -6.22
CA PHE A 166 2.36 -7.16 -5.18
C PHE A 166 3.66 -7.90 -4.87
N PHE A 167 4.70 -7.16 -4.48
CA PHE A 167 6.00 -7.70 -4.12
C PHE A 167 6.40 -7.28 -2.71
N LEU A 168 6.58 -8.26 -1.81
CA LEU A 168 6.97 -8.03 -0.41
C LEU A 168 8.48 -8.24 -0.24
N ASN A 169 9.21 -7.23 0.19
CA ASN A 169 10.64 -7.36 0.46
C ASN A 169 10.91 -7.70 1.92
N ILE A 170 11.18 -8.98 2.20
CA ILE A 170 11.49 -9.46 3.55
C ILE A 170 12.87 -9.03 4.06
N GLY A 171 13.71 -8.43 3.22
CA GLY A 171 14.94 -7.81 3.69
C GLY A 171 14.69 -6.57 4.57
N ILE A 172 13.54 -5.92 4.35
CA ILE A 172 13.05 -4.77 5.09
C ILE A 172 11.98 -5.18 6.11
N VAL A 173 11.02 -6.05 5.73
CA VAL A 173 10.02 -6.57 6.69
C VAL A 173 10.61 -7.76 7.46
N ASP A 174 10.95 -7.55 8.73
CA ASP A 174 11.79 -8.49 9.50
C ASP A 174 11.01 -9.42 10.45
N ASP A 175 9.68 -9.27 10.50
CA ASP A 175 8.78 -10.13 11.28
C ASP A 175 7.39 -10.32 10.61
N LEU A 176 6.61 -11.26 11.16
CA LEU A 176 5.33 -11.67 10.59
C LEU A 176 4.24 -10.59 10.66
N ALA A 177 4.16 -9.83 11.74
CA ALA A 177 3.16 -8.78 11.91
C ALA A 177 3.44 -7.57 11.01
N VAL A 178 4.72 -7.17 10.87
CA VAL A 178 5.12 -6.17 9.87
C VAL A 178 4.81 -6.67 8.47
N ALA A 179 5.16 -7.92 8.15
CA ALA A 179 4.83 -8.51 6.86
C ALA A 179 3.31 -8.53 6.59
N GLN A 180 2.47 -8.81 7.60
CA GLN A 180 1.01 -8.78 7.46
C GLN A 180 0.48 -7.37 7.20
N GLU A 181 0.93 -6.39 7.98
CA GLU A 181 0.53 -4.99 7.84
C GLU A 181 0.91 -4.47 6.45
N THR A 182 2.19 -4.61 6.07
CA THR A 182 2.71 -4.10 4.80
C THR A 182 2.06 -4.81 3.62
N THR A 183 1.88 -6.13 3.69
CA THR A 183 1.17 -6.86 2.63
C THR A 183 -0.29 -6.42 2.53
N THR A 184 -0.96 -6.13 3.65
CA THR A 184 -2.35 -5.67 3.65
C THR A 184 -2.48 -4.28 3.03
N HIS A 185 -1.60 -3.36 3.41
CA HIS A 185 -1.50 -2.01 2.84
C HIS A 185 -1.36 -2.08 1.32
N GLU A 186 -0.35 -2.80 0.86
CA GLU A 186 0.03 -2.82 -0.56
C GLU A 186 -1.00 -3.57 -1.43
N LEU A 187 -1.56 -4.67 -0.92
CA LEU A 187 -2.64 -5.37 -1.61
C LEU A 187 -3.93 -4.54 -1.68
N TYR A 188 -4.12 -3.59 -0.77
CA TYR A 188 -5.25 -2.67 -0.88
C TYR A 188 -5.09 -1.68 -2.05
N HIS A 189 -3.86 -1.30 -2.42
CA HIS A 189 -3.63 -0.57 -3.67
C HIS A 189 -4.05 -1.36 -4.90
N ALA A 190 -3.84 -2.68 -4.93
CA ALA A 190 -4.35 -3.51 -6.02
C ALA A 190 -5.89 -3.52 -6.07
N VAL A 191 -6.57 -3.52 -4.91
CA VAL A 191 -8.03 -3.35 -4.84
C VAL A 191 -8.44 -1.98 -5.36
N GLN A 192 -7.77 -0.91 -4.96
CA GLN A 192 -8.02 0.44 -5.48
C GLN A 192 -7.81 0.48 -7.01
N GLY A 193 -6.75 -0.15 -7.53
CA GLY A 193 -6.46 -0.26 -8.95
C GLY A 193 -7.55 -0.96 -9.75
N ALA A 194 -8.18 -2.00 -9.19
CA ALA A 194 -9.29 -2.72 -9.83
C ALA A 194 -10.52 -1.83 -10.10
N PHE A 195 -10.65 -0.70 -9.39
CA PHE A 195 -11.72 0.29 -9.58
C PHE A 195 -11.21 1.63 -10.14
N ALA A 196 -9.95 1.74 -10.57
CA ALA A 196 -9.37 3.01 -11.00
C ALA A 196 -10.14 3.65 -12.17
N SER A 197 -10.59 2.84 -13.13
CA SER A 197 -11.40 3.32 -14.26
C SER A 197 -12.77 3.87 -13.85
N ASP A 198 -13.37 3.36 -12.77
CA ASP A 198 -14.62 3.90 -12.21
C ASP A 198 -14.41 5.30 -11.59
N ARG A 199 -13.16 5.66 -11.25
CA ARG A 199 -12.80 6.95 -10.62
C ARG A 199 -12.30 8.00 -11.61
N GLU A 200 -12.11 7.65 -12.88
CA GLU A 200 -11.54 8.56 -13.87
C GLU A 200 -12.34 9.88 -13.97
N LEU A 201 -11.62 10.99 -13.84
CA LEU A 201 -12.19 12.31 -14.01
C LEU A 201 -12.45 12.56 -15.50
N ASN A 202 -13.71 12.81 -15.87
CA ASN A 202 -14.08 13.23 -17.22
C ASN A 202 -13.67 14.70 -17.47
N LEU A 203 -12.38 14.95 -17.66
CA LEU A 203 -11.83 16.26 -17.95
C LEU A 203 -11.64 16.43 -19.47
N SER A 204 -12.41 17.32 -20.10
CA SER A 204 -12.25 17.60 -21.54
C SER A 204 -10.83 18.09 -21.93
N ASN A 205 -10.33 17.76 -23.11
CA ASN A 205 -8.96 18.05 -23.59
C ASN A 205 -8.66 19.56 -23.89
N SER A 206 -9.01 20.47 -23.00
CA SER A 206 -8.71 21.91 -23.14
C SER A 206 -7.41 22.30 -22.43
N GLN A 207 -6.48 22.91 -23.16
CA GLN A 207 -5.14 23.30 -22.68
C GLN A 207 -5.13 24.67 -21.98
N SER A 208 -5.88 24.85 -20.89
CA SER A 208 -5.75 26.05 -20.05
C SER A 208 -4.97 25.75 -18.77
N LEU A 209 -4.08 26.66 -18.35
CA LEU A 209 -3.31 26.53 -17.10
C LEU A 209 -4.19 26.26 -15.88
N LYS A 210 -5.39 26.87 -15.84
CA LYS A 210 -6.37 26.61 -14.78
C LYS A 210 -6.85 25.17 -14.77
N LYS A 211 -7.01 24.55 -15.96
CA LYS A 211 -7.44 23.16 -16.07
C LYS A 211 -6.33 22.21 -15.68
N GLU A 212 -5.10 22.50 -16.10
CA GLU A 212 -3.89 21.77 -15.69
C GLU A 212 -3.74 21.76 -14.17
N ALA A 213 -3.78 22.92 -13.51
CA ALA A 213 -3.78 22.99 -12.03
C ALA A 213 -4.91 22.17 -11.37
N CYS A 214 -6.07 22.10 -12.02
CA CYS A 214 -7.17 21.27 -11.53
C CYS A 214 -6.88 19.76 -11.67
N VAL A 215 -6.28 19.34 -12.78
CA VAL A 215 -5.81 17.96 -13.01
C VAL A 215 -4.77 17.58 -11.95
N GLU A 216 -3.77 18.43 -11.73
CA GLU A 216 -2.71 18.16 -10.74
C GLU A 216 -3.26 18.10 -9.31
N THR A 217 -4.24 18.94 -8.98
CA THR A 217 -4.95 18.83 -7.70
C THR A 217 -5.75 17.52 -7.60
N GLY A 218 -6.31 17.05 -8.71
CA GLY A 218 -6.94 15.74 -8.81
C GLY A 218 -5.94 14.61 -8.52
N HIS A 219 -4.72 14.69 -9.06
CA HIS A 219 -3.65 13.75 -8.76
C HIS A 219 -3.26 13.78 -7.28
N LEU A 220 -3.14 14.97 -6.66
CA LEU A 220 -2.90 15.10 -5.22
C LEU A 220 -3.98 14.38 -4.40
N PHE A 221 -5.26 14.55 -4.76
CA PHE A 221 -6.36 13.87 -4.07
C PHE A 221 -6.45 12.38 -4.35
N ASN A 222 -5.99 11.92 -5.52
CA ASN A 222 -5.80 10.49 -5.76
C ASN A 222 -4.82 9.91 -4.74
N ASN A 223 -3.64 10.49 -4.62
CA ASN A 223 -2.61 9.96 -3.71
C ASN A 223 -3.00 10.10 -2.24
N LEU A 224 -3.64 11.21 -1.86
CA LEU A 224 -4.19 11.37 -0.50
C LEU A 224 -5.19 10.25 -0.16
N TYR A 225 -6.08 9.92 -1.09
CA TYR A 225 -7.06 8.85 -0.92
C TYR A 225 -6.40 7.46 -0.93
N GLU A 226 -5.55 7.19 -1.91
CA GLU A 226 -4.96 5.87 -2.14
C GLU A 226 -4.05 5.49 -0.98
N GLU A 227 -3.12 6.36 -0.61
CA GLU A 227 -2.20 6.13 0.52
C GLU A 227 -2.91 6.17 1.87
N GLY A 228 -3.76 7.17 2.09
CA GLY A 228 -4.48 7.33 3.35
C GLY A 228 -5.39 6.15 3.67
N SER A 229 -6.16 5.68 2.69
CA SER A 229 -7.04 4.53 2.90
C SER A 229 -6.28 3.20 2.96
N ALA A 230 -5.17 3.05 2.23
CA ALA A 230 -4.30 1.88 2.37
C ALA A 230 -3.65 1.80 3.75
N MET A 231 -3.19 2.93 4.30
CA MET A 231 -2.65 3.00 5.66
C MET A 231 -3.67 2.51 6.71
N TYR A 232 -4.91 3.02 6.63
CA TYR A 232 -5.95 2.59 7.55
C TYR A 232 -6.31 1.11 7.39
N VAL A 233 -6.38 0.61 6.16
CA VAL A 233 -6.70 -0.80 5.87
C VAL A 233 -5.56 -1.73 6.31
N GLY A 234 -4.30 -1.29 6.24
CA GLY A 234 -3.09 -2.02 6.67
C GLY A 234 -3.15 -2.54 8.10
N ASP A 235 -3.97 -1.93 8.96
CA ASP A 235 -4.17 -2.30 10.37
C ASP A 235 -2.91 -2.14 11.23
N LEU A 236 -2.59 -0.88 11.51
CA LEU A 236 -1.48 -0.46 12.37
C LEU A 236 -1.45 -1.12 13.76
N SER A 237 -2.57 -1.69 14.23
CA SER A 237 -2.60 -2.43 15.50
C SER A 237 -1.79 -3.73 15.46
N LEU A 238 -1.48 -4.25 14.27
CA LEU A 238 -0.56 -5.39 14.09
C LEU A 238 0.86 -5.02 14.51
N LEU A 239 1.32 -3.80 14.19
CA LEU A 239 2.67 -3.35 14.53
C LEU A 239 2.90 -3.31 16.05
N GLN A 240 1.86 -2.96 16.82
CA GLN A 240 1.91 -2.95 18.29
C GLN A 240 2.13 -4.35 18.91
N GLN A 241 1.84 -5.40 18.15
CA GLN A 241 2.06 -6.79 18.57
C GLN A 241 3.46 -7.27 18.23
N SER A 242 4.20 -6.55 17.38
CA SER A 242 5.58 -6.86 17.04
C SER A 242 6.56 -6.31 18.08
N HIS A 243 7.70 -6.97 18.19
CA HIS A 243 8.86 -6.52 18.95
C HIS A 243 10.08 -6.26 18.06
N SER A 244 9.89 -6.22 16.73
CA SER A 244 10.99 -5.98 15.82
C SER A 244 11.42 -4.51 15.80
N PRO A 245 12.71 -4.23 15.52
CA PRO A 245 13.18 -2.86 15.32
C PRO A 245 12.46 -2.12 14.20
N VAL A 246 12.01 -2.84 13.16
CA VAL A 246 11.29 -2.24 12.02
C VAL A 246 9.90 -1.79 12.45
N ALA A 247 9.15 -2.64 13.16
CA ALA A 247 7.85 -2.27 13.72
C ALA A 247 7.96 -1.07 14.67
N ALA A 248 8.97 -1.06 15.54
CA ALA A 248 9.21 0.05 16.47
C ALA A 248 9.50 1.37 15.74
N ARG A 249 10.24 1.31 14.63
CA ARG A 249 10.49 2.48 13.79
C ARG A 249 9.23 2.97 13.09
N MET A 250 8.48 2.07 12.46
CA MET A 250 7.21 2.42 11.80
C MET A 250 6.23 3.07 12.78
N LEU A 251 6.07 2.48 13.97
CA LEU A 251 5.24 3.05 15.03
C LEU A 251 5.72 4.44 15.47
N ALA A 252 7.04 4.64 15.60
CA ALA A 252 7.58 5.95 15.96
C ALA A 252 7.31 7.01 14.88
N ASP A 253 7.44 6.65 13.60
CA ASP A 253 7.15 7.55 12.47
C ASP A 253 5.64 7.89 12.42
N ILE A 254 4.77 6.90 12.64
CA ILE A 254 3.31 7.10 12.75
C ILE A 254 2.95 7.98 13.95
N ASP A 255 3.48 7.68 15.12
CA ASP A 255 3.19 8.42 16.36
C ASP A 255 3.64 9.89 16.23
N ASP A 256 4.78 10.15 15.59
CA ASP A 256 5.25 11.51 15.31
C ASP A 256 4.34 12.22 14.32
N GLY A 257 3.91 11.55 13.26
CA GLY A 257 2.95 12.07 12.29
C GLY A 257 1.60 12.43 12.91
N LEU A 258 1.01 11.52 13.69
CA LEU A 258 -0.26 11.75 14.39
C LEU A 258 -0.16 12.85 15.45
N LYS A 259 1.01 13.01 16.09
CA LYS A 259 1.26 14.10 17.04
C LYS A 259 1.26 15.47 16.36
N HIS A 260 1.66 15.53 15.09
CA HIS A 260 1.74 16.77 14.30
C HIS A 260 0.68 16.82 13.18
N ILE A 261 -0.49 16.21 13.39
CA ILE A 261 -1.53 16.09 12.36
C ILE A 261 -2.04 17.45 11.82
N ASP A 262 -1.98 18.51 12.62
CA ASP A 262 -2.32 19.87 12.18
C ASP A 262 -1.29 20.41 11.16
N ASP A 263 -0.02 20.01 11.29
CA ASP A 263 1.03 20.32 10.32
C ASP A 263 0.76 19.56 9.01
N SER A 264 0.28 18.31 9.08
CA SER A 264 -0.16 17.55 7.91
C SER A 264 -1.31 18.20 7.15
N ALA A 265 -2.34 18.67 7.87
CA ALA A 265 -3.46 19.39 7.26
C ALA A 265 -3.02 20.73 6.64
N THR A 266 -2.08 21.41 7.29
CA THR A 266 -1.48 22.66 6.79
C THR A 266 -0.64 22.40 5.54
N LEU A 267 0.17 21.34 5.52
CA LEU A 267 0.98 20.98 4.35
C LEU A 267 0.09 20.65 3.16
N LEU A 268 -0.96 19.83 3.34
CA LEU A 268 -1.95 19.56 2.29
C LEU A 268 -2.54 20.84 1.70
N GLU A 269 -2.89 21.81 2.55
CA GLU A 269 -3.37 23.12 2.12
C GLU A 269 -2.32 23.90 1.31
N MET A 270 -1.06 23.87 1.75
CA MET A 270 0.04 24.49 1.03
C MET A 270 0.28 23.83 -0.34
N SER A 271 0.18 22.50 -0.42
CA SER A 271 0.31 21.75 -1.68
C SER A 271 -0.77 22.16 -2.68
N VAL A 272 -2.03 22.26 -2.24
CA VAL A 272 -3.12 22.76 -3.09
C VAL A 272 -2.87 24.20 -3.56
N ILE A 273 -2.41 25.09 -2.68
CA ILE A 273 -2.08 26.48 -3.03
C ILE A 273 -0.96 26.52 -4.08
N ALA A 274 0.10 25.74 -3.87
CA ALA A 274 1.27 25.71 -4.74
C ALA A 274 0.95 25.15 -6.14
N LEU A 275 0.12 24.11 -6.23
CA LEU A 275 -0.34 23.57 -7.52
C LEU A 275 -1.27 24.53 -8.28
N ASN A 276 -1.92 25.47 -7.58
CA ASN A 276 -2.84 26.44 -8.18
C ASN A 276 -2.26 27.86 -8.26
N ALA A 277 -0.97 28.05 -7.98
CA ALA A 277 -0.30 29.34 -8.08
C ALA A 277 -0.13 29.80 -9.55
N ASP A 278 0.10 31.10 -9.75
CA ASP A 278 0.38 31.66 -11.09
C ASP A 278 1.63 31.03 -11.74
N GLN A 279 2.58 30.61 -10.92
CA GLN A 279 3.72 29.77 -11.28
C GLN A 279 3.66 28.49 -10.45
N PRO A 280 2.97 27.44 -10.94
CA PRO A 280 2.76 26.24 -10.15
C PRO A 280 4.05 25.45 -9.97
N VAL A 281 4.19 24.81 -8.82
CA VAL A 281 5.22 23.78 -8.59
C VAL A 281 4.84 22.54 -9.40
N SER A 282 5.83 21.81 -9.93
CA SER A 282 5.55 20.56 -10.65
C SER A 282 4.94 19.53 -9.70
N TYR A 283 4.07 18.66 -10.22
CA TYR A 283 3.47 17.63 -9.40
C TYR A 283 4.49 16.64 -8.86
N ASP A 284 5.52 16.28 -9.64
CA ASP A 284 6.58 15.38 -9.21
C ASP A 284 7.36 15.93 -8.00
N ASP A 285 7.64 17.25 -7.99
CA ASP A 285 8.28 17.91 -6.85
C ASP A 285 7.34 17.92 -5.64
N MET A 286 6.05 18.16 -5.85
CA MET A 286 5.05 18.13 -4.79
C MET A 286 4.93 16.74 -4.16
N TYR A 287 4.82 15.71 -5.01
CA TYR A 287 4.74 14.32 -4.61
C TYR A 287 5.95 13.90 -3.78
N SER A 288 7.15 14.35 -4.17
CA SER A 288 8.39 14.06 -3.46
C SER A 288 8.39 14.61 -2.03
N VAL A 289 7.78 15.77 -1.79
CA VAL A 289 7.67 16.37 -0.46
C VAL A 289 6.58 15.71 0.37
N ASP A 290 5.41 15.50 -0.23
CA ASP A 290 4.20 15.07 0.48
C ASP A 290 4.22 13.58 0.81
N PHE A 291 4.81 12.75 -0.07
CA PHE A 291 4.67 11.30 -0.03
C PHE A 291 5.99 10.52 0.06
N LEU A 292 7.13 11.02 -0.45
CA LEU A 292 8.41 10.28 -0.40
C LEU A 292 9.32 10.62 0.80
N GLY A 293 9.05 11.74 1.49
CA GLY A 293 9.83 12.22 2.63
C GLY A 293 9.34 11.66 3.97
N HIS A 294 8.97 12.56 4.89
CA HIS A 294 8.41 12.19 6.20
C HIS A 294 6.96 11.65 6.13
N GLY A 295 6.43 11.40 4.92
CA GLY A 295 5.07 10.88 4.74
C GLY A 295 3.99 11.76 5.37
N VAL A 296 4.20 13.07 5.44
CA VAL A 296 3.37 13.98 6.25
C VAL A 296 1.92 13.98 5.76
N VAL A 297 1.69 13.89 4.45
CA VAL A 297 0.35 13.84 3.87
C VAL A 297 -0.29 12.45 3.98
N TYR A 298 0.49 11.36 4.15
CA TYR A 298 -0.06 10.02 4.44
C TYR A 298 -0.92 10.04 5.71
N MET A 299 -0.44 10.71 6.76
CA MET A 299 -1.06 10.68 8.08
C MET A 299 -2.41 11.39 8.10
N ILE A 300 -2.56 12.51 7.39
CA ILE A 300 -3.88 13.16 7.26
C ILE A 300 -4.83 12.31 6.43
N GLY A 301 -4.33 11.61 5.39
CA GLY A 301 -5.11 10.62 4.66
C GLY A 301 -5.62 9.48 5.55
N ASP A 302 -4.76 8.90 6.39
CA ASP A 302 -5.12 7.84 7.34
C ASP A 302 -6.21 8.31 8.33
N VAL A 303 -6.01 9.48 8.95
CA VAL A 303 -6.98 10.07 9.88
C VAL A 303 -8.33 10.33 9.19
N MET A 304 -8.31 10.85 7.96
CA MET A 304 -9.53 11.02 7.16
C MET A 304 -10.23 9.69 6.87
N ALA A 305 -9.47 8.66 6.49
CA ALA A 305 -10.02 7.35 6.17
C ALA A 305 -10.63 6.68 7.41
N LYS A 306 -9.91 6.72 8.53
CA LYS A 306 -10.38 6.26 9.84
C LYS A 306 -11.67 6.96 10.25
N ALA A 307 -11.72 8.29 10.17
CA ALA A 307 -12.89 9.07 10.56
C ALA A 307 -14.13 8.73 9.71
N ILE A 308 -13.96 8.53 8.39
CA ILE A 308 -15.05 8.07 7.51
C ILE A 308 -15.50 6.66 7.92
N ALA A 309 -14.58 5.74 8.17
CA ALA A 309 -14.90 4.38 8.58
C ALA A 309 -15.57 4.30 9.96
N GLU A 310 -15.25 5.21 10.88
CA GLU A 310 -15.89 5.30 12.20
C GLU A 310 -17.35 5.77 12.11
N GLU A 311 -17.67 6.71 11.22
CA GLU A 311 -19.04 7.24 11.06
C GLU A 311 -19.92 6.37 10.15
N ASP A 312 -19.39 5.96 8.99
CA ASP A 312 -20.16 5.24 7.95
C ASP A 312 -19.98 3.72 8.02
N GLY A 313 -19.10 3.25 8.90
CA GLY A 313 -18.59 1.89 8.85
C GLY A 313 -17.63 1.65 7.67
N PRO A 314 -17.04 0.46 7.59
CA PRO A 314 -16.12 0.10 6.50
C PRO A 314 -16.68 0.26 5.08
N GLN A 315 -18.00 0.16 4.94
CA GLN A 315 -18.66 0.32 3.65
C GLN A 315 -18.68 1.76 3.15
N GLY A 316 -18.49 2.76 4.04
CA GLY A 316 -18.29 4.15 3.63
C GLY A 316 -17.02 4.33 2.80
N LEU A 317 -15.91 3.71 3.24
CA LEU A 317 -14.67 3.68 2.45
C LEU A 317 -14.81 2.83 1.20
N ALA A 318 -15.44 1.64 1.30
CA ALA A 318 -15.66 0.77 0.14
C ALA A 318 -16.47 1.46 -0.98
N ALA A 319 -17.41 2.34 -0.62
CA ALA A 319 -18.20 3.10 -1.57
C ALA A 319 -17.36 4.11 -2.38
N LEU A 320 -16.26 4.61 -1.82
CA LEU A 320 -15.38 5.58 -2.48
C LEU A 320 -14.49 4.95 -3.57
N LEU A 321 -14.30 3.62 -3.56
CA LEU A 321 -13.54 2.92 -4.60
C LEU A 321 -14.05 3.21 -6.02
N LYS A 322 -15.36 3.46 -6.16
CA LYS A 322 -16.05 3.75 -7.43
C LYS A 322 -16.44 5.21 -7.60
N GLN A 323 -15.84 6.11 -6.83
CA GLN A 323 -16.15 7.53 -6.86
C GLN A 323 -14.89 8.32 -7.19
N PRO A 324 -15.01 9.46 -7.90
CA PRO A 324 -13.91 10.39 -8.03
C PRO A 324 -13.29 10.73 -6.67
N THR A 325 -11.97 10.74 -6.58
CA THR A 325 -11.23 10.80 -5.31
C THR A 325 -11.42 12.10 -4.53
N TYR A 326 -11.82 13.20 -5.18
CA TYR A 326 -12.24 14.41 -4.47
C TYR A 326 -13.44 14.16 -3.52
N ASN A 327 -14.24 13.12 -3.75
CA ASN A 327 -15.31 12.73 -2.84
C ASN A 327 -14.81 12.21 -1.50
N PHE A 328 -13.56 11.74 -1.42
CA PHE A 328 -12.91 11.43 -0.13
C PHE A 328 -12.80 12.69 0.73
N VAL A 329 -12.27 13.77 0.15
CA VAL A 329 -12.18 15.10 0.80
C VAL A 329 -13.57 15.63 1.14
N LEU A 330 -14.51 15.61 0.19
CA LEU A 330 -15.85 16.14 0.41
C LEU A 330 -16.61 15.35 1.48
N ARG A 331 -16.55 14.01 1.46
CA ARG A 331 -17.21 13.16 2.46
C ARG A 331 -16.66 13.42 3.85
N TYR A 332 -15.34 13.54 3.99
CA TYR A 332 -14.69 13.85 5.26
C TYR A 332 -15.19 15.18 5.84
N THR A 333 -15.34 16.22 5.02
CA THR A 333 -15.85 17.53 5.49
C THR A 333 -17.33 17.53 5.90
N GLN A 334 -18.06 16.44 5.61
CA GLN A 334 -19.48 16.26 5.95
C GLN A 334 -19.68 15.41 7.21
N LEU A 335 -18.61 14.87 7.80
CA LEU A 335 -18.70 14.09 9.04
C LEU A 335 -19.22 14.95 10.19
N HIS A 336 -19.94 14.34 11.12
CA HIS A 336 -20.51 15.02 12.29
C HIS A 336 -19.44 15.68 13.15
N ASN A 337 -18.30 15.00 13.33
CA ASN A 337 -17.19 15.47 14.16
C ASN A 337 -16.16 16.29 13.38
N TYR A 338 -16.40 16.62 12.11
CA TYR A 338 -15.43 17.36 11.30
C TYR A 338 -14.98 18.68 11.98
N GLY A 339 -13.68 18.78 12.21
CA GLY A 339 -13.06 19.93 12.84
C GLY A 339 -13.26 20.05 14.35
N ALA A 340 -13.60 18.95 15.02
CA ALA A 340 -13.81 18.92 16.48
C ALA A 340 -12.50 18.85 17.28
N ASP A 341 -11.53 18.06 16.81
CA ASP A 341 -10.24 17.83 17.48
C ASP A 341 -9.21 17.24 16.50
N LYS A 342 -8.09 16.73 17.03
CA LYS A 342 -6.98 16.15 16.27
C LYS A 342 -7.29 14.81 15.59
N ASP A 343 -8.34 14.10 16.02
CA ASP A 343 -8.80 12.88 15.38
C ASP A 343 -9.77 13.21 14.22
N TYR A 344 -10.26 14.46 14.19
CA TYR A 344 -11.07 15.03 13.11
C TYR A 344 -10.58 16.43 12.72
N PRO A 345 -9.31 16.61 12.28
CA PRO A 345 -8.73 17.92 12.00
C PRO A 345 -9.45 18.66 10.86
N ARG A 346 -9.43 19.99 10.91
CA ARG A 346 -9.98 20.82 9.82
C ARG A 346 -9.03 20.83 8.64
N LEU A 347 -9.56 20.61 7.45
CA LEU A 347 -8.84 20.87 6.22
C LEU A 347 -8.86 22.37 5.90
N GLY A 348 -7.81 22.84 5.24
CA GLY A 348 -7.70 24.22 4.82
C GLY A 348 -8.78 24.61 3.78
N PRO A 349 -9.15 25.91 3.72
CA PRO A 349 -10.22 26.37 2.85
C PRO A 349 -9.93 26.19 1.36
N ASN A 350 -8.67 26.28 0.90
CA ASN A 350 -8.32 26.07 -0.50
C ASN A 350 -8.43 24.60 -0.90
N THR A 351 -8.09 23.68 0.00
CA THR A 351 -8.30 22.24 -0.17
C THR A 351 -9.77 21.92 -0.41
N ILE A 352 -10.66 22.47 0.43
CA ILE A 352 -12.11 22.28 0.29
C ILE A 352 -12.63 22.93 -0.99
N ALA A 353 -12.14 24.13 -1.34
CA ALA A 353 -12.53 24.81 -2.56
C ALA A 353 -12.10 24.04 -3.81
N ALA A 354 -10.90 23.46 -3.80
CA ALA A 354 -10.39 22.65 -4.90
C ALA A 354 -11.21 21.37 -5.10
N ALA A 355 -11.59 20.68 -4.02
CA ALA A 355 -12.47 19.51 -4.10
C ALA A 355 -13.84 19.86 -4.71
N LYS A 356 -14.43 20.99 -4.30
CA LYS A 356 -15.69 21.50 -4.89
C LYS A 356 -15.53 21.89 -6.36
N ARG A 357 -14.39 22.45 -6.74
CA ARG A 357 -14.08 22.81 -8.13
C ARG A 357 -13.91 21.58 -9.03
N LEU A 358 -13.27 20.53 -8.53
CA LEU A 358 -13.18 19.24 -9.19
C LEU A 358 -14.57 18.62 -9.38
N ALA A 359 -15.42 18.65 -8.35
CA ALA A 359 -16.82 18.22 -8.46
C ALA A 359 -17.63 19.04 -9.49
N GLY A 360 -17.26 20.31 -9.69
CA GLY A 360 -17.84 21.20 -10.69
C GLY A 360 -17.26 21.06 -12.10
N GLY A 361 -16.34 20.13 -12.37
CA GLY A 361 -15.80 19.86 -13.71
C GLY A 361 -14.62 20.74 -14.14
N CYS A 362 -13.93 21.39 -13.20
CA CYS A 362 -12.73 22.20 -13.47
C CYS A 362 -12.95 23.37 -14.46
N HIS A 363 -14.11 24.01 -14.43
CA HIS A 363 -14.42 25.21 -15.24
C HIS A 363 -13.74 26.49 -14.73
#